data_AF-A0A317EIE8-F1
#
_entry.id   AF-A0A317EIE8-F1
#
_cell.length_a   1.000
_cell.length_b   1.000
_cell.length_c   1.000
_cell.angle_alpha   90.00
_cell.angle_beta   90.00
_cell.angle_gamma   90.00
#
_symmetry.space_group_name_H-M   'P 1'
#
loop_
_entity.id
_entity.type
_entity.pdbx_description
1 polymer ?
#
loop_
_entity_poly.entity_id
_entity_poly.type
_entity_poly.pdbx_seq_one_letter_code
_entity_poly.pdbx_strand_id
1 'polypeptide(L)'
;MNGNLNCPVCNQGELIEGANGYLCNHFKSMDDKCSFRIFKTYFGKNMTDDIVKQLCDNKETVFFDDFVNKDNKPFGAKLTIVDGYIKPQFDNQEQIKLQSECPKCGKGVVVTNKAFACEDYFNDKACDLYIGKKIAEVELSNDDAETLLNGNSTDYRTDFISNNGKEFGAKLSLDENYHLKFDFEILKCPKCKTGNVSSNNKAYGCSNYRDENIKCDFTIWREVSGNKIMLNDLIDLCNGKKTGVKLFKPKDADQYKAQFQLNNEYKLDIVKVS
;
A
#
# COMPACT_ATOMS: atom_id res chain seq x y z
N MET A 1 4.84 15.53 30.34
CA MET A 1 6.04 15.94 29.58
C MET A 1 6.30 17.41 29.91
N ASN A 2 7.51 17.77 30.35
CA ASN A 2 7.84 19.14 30.78
C ASN A 2 8.62 19.86 29.67
N GLY A 3 7.95 20.20 28.58
CA GLY A 3 8.48 21.08 27.54
C GLY A 3 7.66 22.37 27.54
N ASN A 4 8.32 23.51 27.62
CA ASN A 4 7.63 24.79 27.72
C ASN A 4 7.05 25.20 26.36
N LEU A 5 5.72 25.24 26.23
CA LEU A 5 5.02 25.57 24.98
C LEU A 5 4.82 27.08 24.88
N ASN A 6 5.80 27.80 24.35
CA ASN A 6 5.68 29.24 24.16
C ASN A 6 4.52 29.58 23.20
N CYS A 7 3.73 30.59 23.53
CA CYS A 7 2.59 31.01 22.72
C CYS A 7 3.06 31.60 21.38
N PRO A 8 2.71 30.99 20.23
CA PRO A 8 3.17 31.44 18.92
C PRO A 8 2.56 32.78 18.44
N VAL A 9 1.55 33.27 19.15
CA VAL A 9 0.82 34.51 18.82
C VAL A 9 1.39 35.72 19.57
N CYS A 10 1.52 35.66 20.89
CA CYS A 10 2.04 36.78 21.68
C CYS A 10 3.53 36.67 22.02
N ASN A 11 4.12 35.47 22.00
CA ASN A 11 5.49 35.17 22.45
C ASN A 11 5.80 35.61 23.90
N GLN A 12 4.80 35.95 24.70
CA GLN A 12 4.94 36.47 26.07
C GLN A 12 4.38 35.53 27.15
N GLY A 13 3.64 34.51 26.75
CA GLY A 13 3.09 33.51 27.66
C GLY A 13 3.26 32.11 27.12
N GLU A 14 2.79 31.16 27.90
CA GLU A 14 2.89 29.73 27.65
C GLU A 14 1.49 29.15 27.45
N LEU A 15 1.40 28.11 26.63
CA LEU A 15 0.17 27.34 26.46
C LEU A 15 0.02 26.33 27.60
N ILE A 16 -1.04 26.51 28.38
CA ILE A 16 -1.43 25.61 29.46
C ILE A 16 -2.58 24.74 29.00
N GLU A 17 -2.45 23.43 29.21
CA GLU A 17 -3.50 22.47 28.90
C GLU A 17 -4.67 22.57 29.89
N GLY A 18 -5.88 22.61 29.37
CA GLY A 18 -7.12 22.52 30.11
C GLY A 18 -8.12 21.57 29.45
N ALA A 19 -9.32 21.45 30.02
CA ALA A 19 -10.33 20.48 29.59
C ALA A 19 -10.72 20.58 28.10
N ASN A 20 -10.73 21.79 27.54
CA ASN A 20 -11.20 22.05 26.18
C ASN A 20 -10.07 22.31 25.16
N GLY A 21 -8.80 22.22 25.60
CA GLY A 21 -7.66 22.54 24.75
C GLY A 21 -6.53 23.22 25.51
N TYR A 22 -5.65 23.90 24.78
CA TYR A 22 -4.50 24.62 25.31
C TYR A 22 -4.77 26.12 25.21
N LEU A 23 -4.50 26.87 26.28
CA LEU A 23 -4.77 28.31 26.37
C LEU A 23 -3.51 29.07 26.76
N CYS A 24 -3.29 30.24 26.14
CA CYS A 24 -2.21 31.12 26.56
C CYS A 24 -2.50 31.69 27.96
N ASN A 25 -1.50 31.65 28.84
CA ASN A 25 -1.58 32.20 30.19
C ASN A 25 -1.18 33.68 30.30
N HIS A 26 -0.84 34.36 29.19
CA HIS A 26 -0.41 35.76 29.24
C HIS A 26 -1.57 36.71 29.57
N PHE A 27 -1.47 37.35 30.73
CA PHE A 27 -2.42 38.36 31.22
C PHE A 27 -1.68 39.42 32.03
N LYS A 28 -1.63 40.65 31.53
CA LYS A 28 -1.08 41.81 32.26
C LYS A 28 -2.18 42.80 32.68
N SER A 29 -3.17 43.02 31.83
CA SER A 29 -4.36 43.84 32.11
C SER A 29 -5.53 43.37 31.23
N MET A 30 -6.70 43.99 31.37
CA MET A 30 -7.85 43.65 30.51
C MET A 30 -7.58 43.97 29.03
N ASP A 31 -6.80 45.03 28.77
CA ASP A 31 -6.43 45.48 27.42
C ASP A 31 -5.17 44.78 26.89
N ASP A 32 -4.40 44.13 27.77
CA ASP A 32 -3.15 43.43 27.47
C ASP A 32 -3.24 41.97 27.97
N LYS A 33 -4.09 41.19 27.28
CA LYS A 33 -4.27 39.75 27.50
C LYS A 33 -4.24 38.99 26.17
N CYS A 34 -3.56 37.83 26.15
CA CYS A 34 -3.58 36.95 24.99
C CYS A 34 -4.75 35.98 25.07
N SER A 35 -5.60 35.96 24.05
CA SER A 35 -6.77 35.05 23.99
C SER A 35 -6.53 33.83 23.09
N PHE A 36 -5.29 33.59 22.68
CA PHE A 36 -4.95 32.48 21.79
C PHE A 36 -5.25 31.13 22.46
N ARG A 37 -5.86 30.23 21.69
CA ARG A 37 -6.21 28.89 22.14
C ARG A 37 -6.12 27.86 21.02
N ILE A 38 -5.82 26.63 21.39
CA ILE A 38 -5.81 25.45 20.52
C ILE A 38 -6.82 24.45 21.08
N PHE A 39 -7.88 24.15 20.34
CA PHE A 39 -8.86 23.14 20.77
C PHE A 39 -8.29 21.72 20.77
N LYS A 40 -8.94 20.78 21.47
CA LYS A 40 -8.55 19.36 21.45
C LYS A 40 -8.73 18.66 20.11
N THR A 41 -9.56 19.21 19.21
CA THR A 41 -9.84 18.60 17.91
C THR A 41 -10.00 19.67 16.83
N TYR A 42 -9.43 19.42 15.64
CA TYR A 42 -9.67 20.19 14.42
C TYR A 42 -9.95 19.23 13.27
N PHE A 43 -11.04 19.45 12.53
CA PHE A 43 -11.40 18.66 11.33
C PHE A 43 -11.34 17.14 11.57
N GLY A 44 -11.85 16.68 12.72
CA GLY A 44 -11.85 15.27 13.13
C GLY A 44 -10.53 14.72 13.65
N LYS A 45 -9.44 15.51 13.67
CA LYS A 45 -8.13 15.11 14.22
C LYS A 45 -7.95 15.59 15.65
N ASN A 46 -7.48 14.69 16.52
CA ASN A 46 -7.09 15.02 17.88
C ASN A 46 -5.73 15.75 17.91
N MET A 47 -5.66 16.83 18.68
CA MET A 47 -4.45 17.63 18.86
C MET A 47 -3.57 16.99 19.94
N THR A 48 -2.61 16.18 19.51
CA THR A 48 -1.59 15.60 20.40
C THR A 48 -0.54 16.64 20.79
N ASP A 49 0.22 16.37 21.85
CA ASP A 49 1.30 17.24 22.31
C ASP A 49 2.31 17.56 21.19
N ASP A 50 2.62 16.58 20.33
CA ASP A 50 3.50 16.77 19.17
C ASP A 50 2.92 17.75 18.13
N ILE A 51 1.62 17.68 17.87
CA ILE A 51 0.94 18.58 16.92
C ILE A 51 0.90 20.01 17.49
N VAL A 52 0.60 20.12 18.80
CA VAL A 52 0.60 21.40 19.51
C VAL A 52 2.00 22.01 19.51
N LYS A 53 3.03 21.20 19.76
CA LYS A 53 4.43 21.62 19.70
C LYS A 53 4.82 22.11 18.30
N GLN A 54 4.42 21.41 17.23
CA GLN A 54 4.65 21.89 15.85
C GLN A 54 4.02 23.28 15.61
N LEU A 55 2.79 23.50 16.07
CA LEU A 55 2.13 24.80 15.94
C LEU A 55 2.82 25.90 16.76
N CYS A 56 3.39 25.57 17.92
CA CYS A 56 4.15 26.52 18.74
C CYS A 56 5.52 26.85 18.12
N ASP A 57 6.23 25.83 17.66
CA ASP A 57 7.60 25.96 17.15
C ASP A 57 7.63 26.54 15.72
N ASN A 58 6.73 26.07 14.85
CA ASN A 58 6.77 26.34 13.41
C ASN A 58 5.60 27.20 12.91
N LYS A 59 4.58 27.45 13.73
CA LYS A 59 3.29 28.08 13.33
C LYS A 59 2.50 27.30 12.27
N GLU A 60 3.00 26.14 11.86
CA GLU A 60 2.34 25.19 10.98
C GLU A 60 2.61 23.75 11.43
N THR A 61 1.72 22.84 11.02
CA THR A 61 1.93 21.39 11.18
C THR A 61 2.51 20.78 9.90
N VAL A 62 2.93 19.52 10.00
CA VAL A 62 3.02 18.66 8.81
C VAL A 62 1.67 18.54 8.09
N PHE A 63 1.70 18.09 6.84
CA PHE A 63 0.49 17.79 6.07
C PHE A 63 -0.23 16.56 6.66
N PHE A 64 -1.54 16.66 6.78
CA PHE A 64 -2.41 15.56 7.18
C PHE A 64 -3.39 15.26 6.05
N ASP A 65 -3.59 13.98 5.74
CA ASP A 65 -4.46 13.50 4.64
C ASP A 65 -5.75 12.83 5.13
N ASP A 66 -6.05 12.99 6.42
CA ASP A 66 -7.16 12.33 7.12
C ASP A 66 -8.08 13.32 7.85
N PHE A 67 -8.07 14.60 7.45
CA PHE A 67 -9.06 15.55 7.93
C PHE A 67 -10.43 15.26 7.34
N VAL A 68 -11.48 15.66 8.07
CA VAL A 68 -12.86 15.56 7.62
C VAL A 68 -13.58 16.89 7.76
N ASN A 69 -14.42 17.22 6.78
CA ASN A 69 -15.29 18.39 6.84
C ASN A 69 -16.58 18.10 7.65
N LYS A 70 -17.51 19.06 7.72
CA LYS A 70 -18.78 18.91 8.45
C LYS A 70 -19.70 17.80 7.90
N ASP A 71 -19.53 17.43 6.64
CA ASP A 71 -20.28 16.36 5.96
C ASP A 71 -19.55 15.01 6.04
N ASN A 72 -18.51 14.89 6.87
CA ASN A 72 -17.60 13.74 6.96
C ASN A 72 -16.86 13.41 5.63
N LYS A 73 -16.73 14.37 4.70
CA LYS A 73 -15.89 14.19 3.51
C LYS A 73 -14.42 14.39 3.88
N PRO A 74 -13.52 13.46 3.47
CA PRO A 74 -12.11 13.59 3.76
C PRO A 74 -11.44 14.68 2.92
N PHE A 75 -10.47 15.38 3.49
CA PHE A 75 -9.59 16.31 2.80
C PHE A 75 -8.20 16.30 3.42
N GLY A 76 -7.20 16.82 2.70
CA GLY A 76 -5.84 16.97 3.20
C GLY A 76 -5.41 18.43 3.33
N ALA A 77 -4.71 18.78 4.40
CA ALA A 77 -4.18 20.12 4.65
C ALA A 77 -3.09 20.11 5.74
N LYS A 78 -2.33 21.20 5.83
CA LYS A 78 -1.63 21.58 7.07
C LYS A 78 -2.58 22.40 7.95
N LEU A 79 -2.31 22.48 9.26
CA LEU A 79 -2.90 23.49 10.12
C LEU A 79 -1.91 24.63 10.30
N THR A 80 -2.36 25.87 10.07
CA THR A 80 -1.54 27.08 10.24
C THR A 80 -2.25 28.11 11.09
N ILE A 81 -1.47 29.01 11.71
CA ILE A 81 -2.00 30.09 12.53
C ILE A 81 -2.15 31.34 11.68
N VAL A 82 -3.39 31.75 11.42
CA VAL A 82 -3.74 32.95 10.65
C VAL A 82 -4.63 33.83 11.52
N ASP A 83 -4.19 35.06 11.78
CA ASP A 83 -4.86 36.04 12.65
C ASP A 83 -5.17 35.51 14.06
N GLY A 84 -4.29 34.66 14.59
CA GLY A 84 -4.50 34.02 15.90
C GLY A 84 -5.51 32.87 15.90
N TYR A 85 -5.94 32.40 14.73
CA TYR A 85 -6.81 31.25 14.59
C TYR A 85 -6.12 30.13 13.83
N ILE A 86 -6.36 28.89 14.25
CA ILE A 86 -5.92 27.71 13.50
C ILE A 86 -6.86 27.51 12.32
N LYS A 87 -6.31 27.55 11.11
CA LYS A 87 -7.01 27.34 9.84
C LYS A 87 -6.31 26.24 9.03
N PRO A 88 -7.04 25.50 8.19
CA PRO A 88 -6.42 24.59 7.24
C PRO A 88 -5.74 25.42 6.15
N GLN A 89 -4.45 25.18 5.94
CA GLN A 89 -3.72 25.63 4.76
C GLN A 89 -3.65 24.46 3.79
N PHE A 90 -4.34 24.62 2.67
CA PHE A 90 -4.17 23.75 1.53
C PHE A 90 -2.85 24.16 0.88
N ASP A 91 -1.83 23.33 1.04
CA ASP A 91 -0.58 23.58 0.36
C ASP A 91 -0.84 23.44 -1.14
N ASN A 92 -0.61 24.53 -1.88
CA ASN A 92 -0.29 24.48 -3.30
C ASN A 92 1.15 23.95 -3.52
N GLN A 93 1.80 23.35 -2.50
CA GLN A 93 3.04 22.60 -2.72
C GLN A 93 2.70 21.38 -3.57
N GLU A 94 3.47 21.22 -4.65
CA GLU A 94 3.27 20.22 -5.70
C GLU A 94 2.87 18.88 -5.09
N GLN A 95 1.56 18.59 -5.15
CA GLN A 95 1.08 17.24 -4.89
C GLN A 95 1.94 16.33 -5.75
N ILE A 96 2.56 15.31 -5.16
CA ILE A 96 3.34 14.35 -5.93
C ILE A 96 2.34 13.76 -6.93
N LYS A 97 2.51 14.15 -8.18
CA LYS A 97 1.67 13.69 -9.28
C LYS A 97 2.38 12.53 -9.95
N LEU A 98 1.60 11.52 -10.28
CA LEU A 98 2.06 10.48 -11.18
C LEU A 98 2.19 11.06 -12.59
N GLN A 99 3.03 10.41 -13.39
CA GLN A 99 3.23 10.73 -14.80
C GLN A 99 1.96 10.41 -15.61
N SER A 100 1.29 9.30 -15.28
CA SER A 100 0.05 8.91 -15.94
C SER A 100 -1.13 9.77 -15.50
N GLU A 101 -1.92 10.17 -16.49
CA GLU A 101 -3.21 10.83 -16.27
C GLU A 101 -4.28 9.83 -15.79
N CYS A 102 -5.33 10.36 -15.17
CA CYS A 102 -6.49 9.62 -14.71
C CYS A 102 -7.21 9.04 -15.93
N PRO A 103 -7.28 7.71 -16.08
CA PRO A 103 -7.91 7.13 -17.27
C PRO A 103 -9.43 7.34 -17.34
N LYS A 104 -10.08 7.77 -16.24
CA LYS A 104 -11.50 8.13 -16.22
C LYS A 104 -11.81 9.51 -16.80
N CYS A 105 -10.92 10.50 -16.60
CA CYS A 105 -11.24 11.90 -16.94
C CYS A 105 -10.09 12.72 -17.55
N GLY A 106 -8.89 12.14 -17.71
CA GLY A 106 -7.72 12.78 -18.29
C GLY A 106 -6.99 13.78 -17.37
N LYS A 107 -7.43 13.93 -16.12
CA LYS A 107 -6.80 14.84 -15.15
C LYS A 107 -5.62 14.20 -14.42
N GLY A 108 -4.85 14.98 -13.66
CA GLY A 108 -3.73 14.45 -12.90
C GLY A 108 -4.13 13.41 -11.85
N VAL A 109 -3.25 12.45 -11.58
CA VAL A 109 -3.36 11.53 -10.43
C VAL A 109 -2.34 11.93 -9.37
N VAL A 110 -2.82 12.09 -8.14
CA VAL A 110 -2.06 12.60 -7.01
C VAL A 110 -1.81 11.47 -6.01
N VAL A 111 -0.62 11.48 -5.43
CA VAL A 111 -0.17 10.52 -4.43
C VAL A 111 -0.48 11.08 -3.04
N THR A 112 -1.28 10.35 -2.26
CA THR A 112 -1.58 10.63 -0.84
C THR A 112 -0.95 9.57 0.06
N ASN A 113 -1.11 9.62 1.39
CA ASN A 113 -0.60 8.52 2.24
C ASN A 113 -1.45 7.25 2.09
N LYS A 114 -2.71 7.38 1.69
CA LYS A 114 -3.66 6.25 1.61
C LYS A 114 -3.90 5.72 0.20
N ALA A 115 -3.63 6.52 -0.83
CA ALA A 115 -4.02 6.18 -2.20
C ALA A 115 -3.30 6.97 -3.29
N PHE A 116 -3.43 6.46 -4.50
CA PHE A 116 -3.29 7.18 -5.76
C PHE A 116 -4.70 7.58 -6.21
N ALA A 117 -5.01 8.86 -6.22
CA ALA A 117 -6.36 9.35 -6.48
C ALA A 117 -6.35 10.40 -7.58
N CYS A 118 -7.42 10.50 -8.36
CA CYS A 118 -7.56 11.63 -9.28
C CYS A 118 -7.56 12.95 -8.48
N GLU A 119 -6.95 14.01 -9.01
CA GLU A 119 -6.95 15.33 -8.36
C GLU A 119 -8.38 15.87 -8.11
N ASP A 120 -9.34 15.48 -8.94
CA ASP A 120 -10.75 15.82 -8.81
C ASP A 120 -11.53 14.95 -7.81
N TYR A 121 -10.90 13.92 -7.23
CA TYR A 121 -11.52 13.08 -6.21
C TYR A 121 -11.95 13.90 -4.98
N PHE A 122 -11.15 14.91 -4.63
CA PHE A 122 -11.38 15.77 -3.47
C PHE A 122 -12.31 16.96 -3.78
N ASN A 123 -12.68 17.16 -5.04
CA ASN A 123 -13.58 18.21 -5.48
C ASN A 123 -14.98 17.65 -5.72
N ASP A 124 -15.73 17.43 -4.64
CA ASP A 124 -17.09 16.83 -4.67
C ASP A 124 -17.20 15.47 -5.39
N LYS A 125 -16.09 14.72 -5.48
CA LYS A 125 -15.99 13.47 -6.24
C LYS A 125 -16.41 13.61 -7.70
N ALA A 126 -16.05 14.74 -8.34
CA ALA A 126 -16.24 14.92 -9.78
C ALA A 126 -15.60 13.79 -10.61
N CYS A 127 -14.55 13.18 -10.08
CA CYS A 127 -14.02 11.89 -10.52
C CYS A 127 -13.83 10.96 -9.32
N ASP A 128 -14.11 9.67 -9.47
CA ASP A 128 -14.07 8.68 -8.40
C ASP A 128 -12.91 7.69 -8.52
N LEU A 129 -11.92 7.96 -9.37
CA LEU A 129 -10.71 7.13 -9.45
C LEU A 129 -9.94 7.19 -8.12
N TYR A 130 -9.81 6.03 -7.48
CA TYR A 130 -9.12 5.86 -6.22
C TYR A 130 -8.49 4.47 -6.15
N ILE A 131 -7.17 4.40 -6.07
CA ILE A 131 -6.39 3.17 -5.92
C ILE A 131 -5.74 3.19 -4.55
N GLY A 132 -6.18 2.33 -3.63
CA GLY A 132 -5.60 2.25 -2.29
C GLY A 132 -4.13 1.86 -2.33
N LYS A 133 -3.30 2.50 -1.51
CA LYS A 133 -1.86 2.16 -1.37
C LYS A 133 -1.64 0.81 -0.70
N LYS A 134 -2.54 0.39 0.19
CA LYS A 134 -2.46 -0.90 0.88
C LYS A 134 -3.57 -1.83 0.41
N ILE A 135 -3.20 -2.94 -0.23
CA ILE A 135 -4.09 -3.96 -0.79
C ILE A 135 -3.71 -5.32 -0.22
N ALA A 136 -4.60 -5.97 0.52
CA ALA A 136 -4.36 -7.31 1.10
C ALA A 136 -2.99 -7.42 1.82
N GLU A 137 -2.74 -6.47 2.74
CA GLU A 137 -1.51 -6.29 3.52
C GLU A 137 -0.24 -5.90 2.73
N VAL A 138 -0.35 -5.75 1.42
CA VAL A 138 0.74 -5.33 0.54
C VAL A 138 0.64 -3.84 0.24
N GLU A 139 1.75 -3.13 0.35
CA GLU A 139 1.87 -1.73 -0.08
C GLU A 139 2.27 -1.66 -1.57
N LEU A 140 1.55 -0.82 -2.32
CA LEU A 140 1.78 -0.52 -3.73
C LEU A 140 2.73 0.67 -3.87
N SER A 141 3.67 0.53 -4.79
CA SER A 141 4.59 1.58 -5.18
C SER A 141 3.95 2.57 -6.17
N ASN A 142 4.63 3.69 -6.43
CA ASN A 142 4.23 4.58 -7.51
C ASN A 142 4.26 3.85 -8.86
N ASP A 143 5.26 3.00 -9.11
CA ASP A 143 5.38 2.25 -10.37
C ASP A 143 4.24 1.23 -10.57
N ASP A 144 3.76 0.61 -9.48
CA ASP A 144 2.56 -0.23 -9.52
C ASP A 144 1.34 0.60 -9.96
N ALA A 145 1.18 1.81 -9.41
CA ALA A 145 0.09 2.70 -9.79
C ALA A 145 0.21 3.18 -11.24
N GLU A 146 1.41 3.57 -11.70
CA GLU A 146 1.66 3.91 -13.11
C GLU A 146 1.29 2.76 -14.04
N THR A 147 1.67 1.54 -13.69
CA THR A 147 1.35 0.34 -14.46
C THR A 147 -0.17 0.16 -14.59
N LEU A 148 -0.89 0.28 -13.47
CA LEU A 148 -2.35 0.17 -13.43
C LEU A 148 -3.06 1.28 -14.22
N LEU A 149 -2.62 2.53 -14.09
CA LEU A 149 -3.20 3.69 -14.78
C LEU A 149 -3.02 3.61 -16.30
N ASN A 150 -1.91 3.03 -16.76
CA ASN A 150 -1.65 2.75 -18.17
C ASN A 150 -2.42 1.53 -18.72
N GLY A 151 -3.33 0.95 -17.94
CA GLY A 151 -4.16 -0.19 -18.36
C GLY A 151 -3.44 -1.53 -18.38
N ASN A 152 -2.24 -1.61 -17.78
CA ASN A 152 -1.48 -2.85 -17.66
C ASN A 152 -1.71 -3.51 -16.30
N SER A 153 -1.41 -4.80 -16.22
CA SER A 153 -1.35 -5.52 -14.94
C SER A 153 0.02 -5.35 -14.29
N THR A 154 0.06 -5.28 -12.96
CA THR A 154 1.31 -5.32 -12.19
C THR A 154 2.04 -6.64 -12.40
N ASP A 155 3.29 -6.70 -11.93
CA ASP A 155 3.99 -7.97 -11.79
C ASP A 155 3.24 -8.93 -10.85
N TYR A 156 3.46 -10.23 -11.07
CA TYR A 156 2.85 -11.26 -10.25
C TYR A 156 3.55 -11.33 -8.90
N ARG A 157 2.78 -11.12 -7.83
CA ARG A 157 3.26 -11.18 -6.45
C ARG A 157 2.73 -12.42 -5.74
N THR A 158 3.40 -12.86 -4.68
CA THR A 158 3.02 -14.06 -3.90
C THR A 158 2.85 -13.80 -2.41
N ASP A 159 2.81 -12.52 -2.02
CA ASP A 159 2.84 -12.04 -0.63
C ASP A 159 1.51 -11.40 -0.19
N PHE A 160 0.47 -11.46 -1.01
CA PHE A 160 -0.86 -10.97 -0.62
C PHE A 160 -1.48 -11.85 0.47
N ILE A 161 -2.10 -11.23 1.46
CA ILE A 161 -2.73 -11.92 2.60
C ILE A 161 -4.26 -11.82 2.48
N SER A 162 -4.91 -12.97 2.40
CA SER A 162 -6.38 -13.04 2.38
C SER A 162 -6.99 -12.79 3.77
N ASN A 163 -8.30 -12.56 3.82
CA ASN A 163 -9.03 -12.29 5.08
C ASN A 163 -8.89 -13.40 6.14
N ASN A 164 -8.50 -14.62 5.75
CA ASN A 164 -8.26 -15.73 6.69
C ASN A 164 -6.77 -15.87 7.09
N GLY A 165 -5.93 -14.90 6.75
CA GLY A 165 -4.50 -14.87 7.07
C GLY A 165 -3.62 -15.74 6.16
N LYS A 166 -4.14 -16.31 5.07
CA LYS A 166 -3.34 -17.11 4.13
C LYS A 166 -2.78 -16.28 2.99
N GLU A 167 -1.52 -16.54 2.69
CA GLU A 167 -0.86 -16.03 1.48
C GLU A 167 -1.49 -16.59 0.20
N PHE A 168 -1.61 -15.71 -0.79
CA PHE A 168 -1.92 -16.06 -2.17
C PHE A 168 -1.10 -15.20 -3.12
N GLY A 169 -1.06 -15.59 -4.39
CA GLY A 169 -0.41 -14.78 -5.42
C GLY A 169 -1.37 -14.34 -6.51
N ALA A 170 -1.07 -13.18 -7.07
CA ALA A 170 -1.85 -12.53 -8.10
C ALA A 170 -1.05 -11.38 -8.74
N LYS A 171 -1.52 -10.91 -9.89
CA LYS A 171 -1.29 -9.55 -10.40
C LYS A 171 -2.47 -8.68 -10.00
N LEU A 172 -2.26 -7.37 -10.02
CA LEU A 172 -3.34 -6.40 -9.93
C LEU A 172 -3.61 -5.81 -11.30
N SER A 173 -4.87 -5.57 -11.61
CA SER A 173 -5.31 -4.84 -12.80
C SER A 173 -6.51 -3.95 -12.47
N LEU A 174 -6.83 -3.01 -13.35
CA LEU A 174 -8.06 -2.24 -13.29
C LEU A 174 -9.09 -2.83 -14.26
N ASP A 175 -10.34 -2.94 -13.82
CA ASP A 175 -11.43 -3.34 -14.70
C ASP A 175 -11.97 -2.18 -15.54
N GLU A 176 -13.01 -2.46 -16.34
CA GLU A 176 -13.67 -1.46 -17.19
C GLU A 176 -14.26 -0.26 -16.43
N ASN A 177 -14.52 -0.40 -15.13
CA ASN A 177 -14.96 0.68 -14.24
C ASN A 177 -13.80 1.27 -13.40
N TYR A 178 -12.58 0.84 -13.71
CA TYR A 178 -11.34 1.15 -13.02
C TYR A 178 -11.32 0.74 -11.55
N HIS A 179 -12.04 -0.33 -11.21
CA HIS A 179 -11.90 -0.99 -9.92
C HIS A 179 -10.76 -2.00 -9.97
N LEU A 180 -10.01 -2.06 -8.88
CA LEU A 180 -8.88 -2.97 -8.73
C LEU A 180 -9.37 -4.43 -8.65
N LYS A 181 -8.78 -5.29 -9.48
CA LYS A 181 -9.03 -6.74 -9.52
C LYS A 181 -7.73 -7.52 -9.33
N PHE A 182 -7.88 -8.71 -8.75
CA PHE A 182 -6.81 -9.70 -8.71
C PHE A 182 -6.91 -10.61 -9.94
N ASP A 183 -5.78 -10.76 -10.63
CA ASP A 183 -5.59 -11.78 -11.66
C ASP A 183 -4.64 -12.86 -11.12
N PHE A 184 -5.17 -14.06 -10.92
CA PHE A 184 -4.43 -15.18 -10.33
C PHE A 184 -3.62 -15.98 -11.38
N GLU A 185 -3.70 -15.64 -12.66
CA GLU A 185 -3.01 -16.36 -13.73
C GLU A 185 -1.51 -15.98 -13.79
N ILE A 186 -0.65 -16.99 -13.58
CA ILE A 186 0.78 -16.89 -13.89
C ILE A 186 1.00 -17.20 -15.38
N LEU A 187 0.54 -18.37 -15.82
CA LEU A 187 0.73 -18.90 -17.18
C LEU A 187 -0.29 -20.01 -17.48
N LYS A 188 -0.39 -20.41 -18.75
CA LYS A 188 -1.19 -21.58 -19.16
C LYS A 188 -0.56 -22.88 -18.70
N CYS A 189 -1.37 -23.76 -18.13
CA CYS A 189 -0.93 -25.04 -17.57
C CYS A 189 -0.23 -25.89 -18.64
N PRO A 190 1.02 -26.31 -18.41
CA PRO A 190 1.75 -27.07 -19.41
C PRO A 190 1.19 -28.50 -19.59
N LYS A 191 0.48 -29.04 -18.58
CA LYS A 191 -0.10 -30.39 -18.63
C LYS A 191 -1.41 -30.45 -19.44
N CYS A 192 -2.43 -29.67 -19.05
CA CYS A 192 -3.74 -29.73 -19.71
C CYS A 192 -3.95 -28.68 -20.82
N LYS A 193 -3.08 -27.67 -20.92
CA LYS A 193 -3.13 -26.55 -21.90
C LYS A 193 -4.35 -25.63 -21.83
N THR A 194 -5.44 -26.06 -21.20
CA THR A 194 -6.70 -25.30 -21.08
C THR A 194 -6.80 -24.56 -19.75
N GLY A 195 -6.20 -25.09 -18.69
CA GLY A 195 -6.20 -24.47 -17.37
C GLY A 195 -5.09 -23.43 -17.21
N ASN A 196 -5.20 -22.65 -16.15
CA ASN A 196 -4.22 -21.65 -15.73
C ASN A 196 -3.45 -22.13 -14.51
N VAL A 197 -2.19 -21.74 -14.38
CA VAL A 197 -1.39 -21.97 -13.18
C VAL A 197 -1.48 -20.75 -12.28
N SER A 198 -1.84 -20.96 -11.02
CA SER A 198 -1.85 -19.93 -9.97
C SER A 198 -1.13 -20.43 -8.72
N SER A 199 -0.84 -19.54 -7.77
CA SER A 199 -0.17 -19.89 -6.52
C SER A 199 -1.06 -19.76 -5.28
N ASN A 200 -0.91 -20.70 -4.36
CA ASN A 200 -1.31 -20.52 -2.96
C ASN A 200 -0.07 -20.55 -2.05
N ASN A 201 -0.27 -20.51 -0.73
CA ASN A 201 0.82 -20.53 0.23
C ASN A 201 1.76 -21.75 0.13
N LYS A 202 1.31 -22.89 -0.41
CA LYS A 202 2.07 -24.15 -0.46
C LYS A 202 2.57 -24.55 -1.85
N ALA A 203 1.84 -24.22 -2.91
CA ALA A 203 2.10 -24.76 -4.24
C ALA A 203 1.59 -23.84 -5.36
N TYR A 204 2.15 -24.06 -6.55
CA TYR A 204 1.60 -23.64 -7.82
C TYR A 204 0.75 -24.78 -8.38
N GLY A 205 -0.49 -24.49 -8.78
CA GLY A 205 -1.45 -25.52 -9.19
C GLY A 205 -2.28 -25.11 -10.39
N CYS A 206 -2.79 -26.10 -11.13
CA CYS A 206 -3.71 -25.85 -12.24
C CYS A 206 -5.11 -25.52 -11.75
N SER A 207 -5.77 -24.55 -12.38
CA SER A 207 -7.17 -24.17 -12.14
C SER A 207 -8.16 -25.32 -12.38
N ASN A 208 -7.84 -26.26 -13.26
CA ASN A 208 -8.73 -27.36 -13.67
C ASN A 208 -8.61 -28.59 -12.74
N TYR A 209 -7.98 -28.47 -11.57
CA TYR A 209 -7.85 -29.57 -10.61
C TYR A 209 -9.19 -30.07 -10.06
N ARG A 210 -10.21 -29.21 -10.03
CA ARG A 210 -11.60 -29.53 -9.63
C ARG A 210 -12.56 -29.71 -10.79
N ASP A 211 -12.12 -29.48 -12.02
CA ASP A 211 -12.96 -29.70 -13.18
C ASP A 211 -13.24 -31.20 -13.32
N GLU A 212 -14.50 -31.60 -13.42
CA GLU A 212 -14.90 -33.01 -13.41
C GLU A 212 -14.44 -33.78 -14.65
N ASN A 213 -14.29 -33.10 -15.78
CA ASN A 213 -13.92 -33.69 -17.06
C ASN A 213 -12.40 -33.74 -17.24
N ILE A 214 -11.68 -32.73 -16.75
CA ILE A 214 -10.23 -32.58 -16.95
C ILE A 214 -9.44 -33.15 -15.77
N LYS A 215 -9.85 -32.85 -14.53
CA LYS A 215 -9.17 -33.24 -13.26
C LYS A 215 -7.65 -33.09 -13.32
N CYS A 216 -7.17 -31.92 -13.75
CA CYS A 216 -5.73 -31.71 -13.95
C CYS A 216 -4.98 -31.64 -12.61
N ASP A 217 -4.12 -32.61 -12.36
CA ASP A 217 -3.32 -32.77 -11.14
C ASP A 217 -1.93 -32.10 -11.21
N PHE A 218 -1.74 -31.15 -12.14
CA PHE A 218 -0.49 -30.39 -12.22
C PHE A 218 -0.30 -29.57 -10.95
N THR A 219 0.76 -29.85 -10.21
CA THR A 219 1.10 -29.19 -8.94
C THR A 219 2.60 -29.17 -8.76
N ILE A 220 3.14 -27.99 -8.42
CA ILE A 220 4.55 -27.76 -8.11
C ILE A 220 4.60 -27.15 -6.70
N TRP A 221 5.13 -27.89 -5.73
CA TRP A 221 5.28 -27.40 -4.37
C TRP A 221 6.27 -26.22 -4.32
N ARG A 222 5.94 -25.18 -3.55
CA ARG A 222 6.81 -23.99 -3.37
C ARG A 222 8.09 -24.32 -2.63
N GLU A 223 8.13 -25.43 -1.89
CA GLU A 223 9.31 -25.92 -1.21
C GLU A 223 9.44 -27.43 -1.41
N VAL A 224 10.61 -27.86 -1.87
CA VAL A 224 10.94 -29.27 -2.09
C VAL A 224 12.36 -29.50 -1.57
N SER A 225 12.52 -30.47 -0.68
CA SER A 225 13.83 -30.82 -0.10
C SER A 225 14.58 -29.62 0.48
N GLY A 226 13.87 -28.73 1.18
CA GLY A 226 14.41 -27.51 1.80
C GLY A 226 14.77 -26.39 0.81
N ASN A 227 14.42 -26.53 -0.47
CA ASN A 227 14.67 -25.53 -1.50
C ASN A 227 13.37 -24.88 -1.98
N LYS A 228 13.34 -23.55 -2.01
CA LYS A 228 12.20 -22.79 -2.53
C LYS A 228 12.18 -22.77 -4.06
N ILE A 229 10.99 -22.94 -4.64
CA ILE A 229 10.67 -22.75 -6.05
C ILE A 229 10.13 -21.33 -6.23
N MET A 230 10.96 -20.46 -6.80
CA MET A 230 10.59 -19.07 -7.09
C MET A 230 9.70 -18.99 -8.35
N LEU A 231 9.10 -17.84 -8.60
CA LEU A 231 8.26 -17.63 -9.79
C LEU A 231 9.03 -17.91 -11.10
N ASN A 232 10.28 -17.43 -11.21
CA ASN A 232 11.11 -17.70 -12.38
C ASN A 232 11.45 -19.18 -12.53
N ASP A 233 11.67 -19.91 -11.43
CA ASP A 233 11.87 -21.36 -11.47
C ASP A 233 10.62 -22.05 -12.05
N LEU A 234 9.42 -21.66 -11.63
CA LEU A 234 8.16 -22.19 -12.16
C LEU A 234 8.03 -21.91 -13.67
N ILE A 235 8.33 -20.69 -14.10
CA ILE A 235 8.24 -20.30 -15.52
C ILE A 235 9.21 -21.14 -16.35
N ASP A 236 10.47 -21.29 -15.90
CA ASP A 236 11.46 -22.14 -16.56
C ASP A 236 10.97 -23.59 -16.68
N LEU A 237 10.48 -24.16 -15.57
CA LEU A 237 9.93 -25.52 -15.53
C LEU A 237 8.78 -25.70 -16.52
N CYS A 238 7.82 -24.76 -16.55
CA CYS A 238 6.67 -24.82 -17.45
C CYS A 238 7.06 -24.66 -18.93
N ASN A 239 8.19 -24.01 -19.21
CA ASN A 239 8.79 -23.89 -20.53
C ASN A 239 9.72 -25.07 -20.89
N GLY A 240 9.72 -26.15 -20.09
CA GLY A 240 10.53 -27.34 -20.33
C GLY A 240 12.02 -27.18 -20.02
N LYS A 241 12.39 -26.11 -19.30
CA LYS A 241 13.77 -25.86 -18.86
C LYS A 241 14.01 -26.41 -17.46
N LYS A 242 15.29 -26.58 -17.13
CA LYS A 242 15.74 -26.82 -15.76
C LYS A 242 15.81 -25.50 -15.00
N THR A 243 15.59 -25.53 -13.69
CA THR A 243 15.79 -24.35 -12.82
C THR A 243 17.27 -23.98 -12.74
N GLY A 244 17.57 -22.85 -12.10
CA GLY A 244 18.94 -22.59 -11.61
C GLY A 244 19.46 -23.70 -10.71
N VAL A 245 20.79 -23.85 -10.64
CA VAL A 245 21.46 -24.83 -9.76
C VAL A 245 21.24 -24.43 -8.30
N LYS A 246 20.78 -25.39 -7.49
CA LYS A 246 20.53 -25.23 -6.06
C LYS A 246 21.36 -26.24 -5.26
N LEU A 247 21.58 -25.94 -3.99
CA LEU A 247 22.32 -26.79 -3.06
C LEU A 247 21.34 -27.62 -2.22
N PHE A 248 21.47 -28.93 -2.26
CA PHE A 248 20.64 -29.87 -1.51
C PHE A 248 21.43 -30.40 -0.31
N LYS A 249 20.79 -30.47 0.85
CA LYS A 249 21.38 -30.93 2.11
C LYS A 249 20.48 -31.99 2.76
N PRO A 250 20.58 -33.27 2.36
CA PRO A 250 19.86 -34.35 3.02
C PRO A 250 20.31 -34.51 4.47
N LYS A 251 19.47 -35.13 5.31
CA LYS A 251 19.83 -35.37 6.72
C LYS A 251 21.00 -36.36 6.88
N ASP A 252 21.02 -37.40 6.03
CA ASP A 252 21.93 -38.54 6.16
C ASP A 252 22.84 -38.72 4.92
N ALA A 253 23.15 -37.63 4.20
CA ALA A 253 24.04 -37.69 3.04
C ALA A 253 24.75 -36.35 2.79
N ASP A 254 25.85 -36.41 2.05
CA ASP A 254 26.59 -35.23 1.64
C ASP A 254 25.73 -34.27 0.82
N GLN A 255 26.04 -32.99 0.98
CA GLN A 255 25.42 -31.95 0.17
C GLN A 255 25.80 -32.11 -1.30
N TYR A 256 24.85 -31.88 -2.19
CA TYR A 256 25.07 -31.95 -3.63
C TYR A 256 24.38 -30.81 -4.37
N LYS A 257 24.89 -30.47 -5.54
CA LYS A 257 24.29 -29.49 -6.44
C LYS A 257 23.30 -30.20 -7.36
N ALA A 258 22.12 -29.63 -7.53
CA ALA A 258 21.11 -30.17 -8.43
C ALA A 258 20.23 -29.07 -9.01
N GLN A 259 19.49 -29.41 -10.04
CA GLN A 259 18.44 -28.58 -10.61
C GLN A 259 17.12 -29.35 -10.56
N PHE A 260 16.01 -28.62 -10.57
CA PHE A 260 14.70 -29.21 -10.79
C PHE A 260 14.38 -29.24 -12.28
N GLN A 261 13.68 -30.29 -12.71
CA GLN A 261 13.06 -30.37 -14.05
C GLN A 261 11.68 -31.01 -13.95
N LEU A 262 10.84 -30.82 -14.96
CA LEU A 262 9.61 -31.60 -15.10
C LEU A 262 9.89 -32.90 -15.87
N ASN A 263 9.37 -34.01 -15.36
CA ASN A 263 9.36 -35.28 -16.08
C ASN A 263 8.19 -35.37 -17.05
N ASN A 264 8.07 -36.51 -17.75
CA ASN A 264 7.02 -36.74 -18.75
C ASN A 264 5.59 -36.72 -18.18
N GLU A 265 5.44 -36.87 -16.86
CA GLU A 265 4.15 -36.80 -16.16
C GLU A 265 3.86 -35.40 -15.57
N TYR A 266 4.74 -34.44 -15.85
CA TYR A 266 4.75 -33.07 -15.30
C TYR A 266 4.90 -33.04 -13.77
N LYS A 267 5.67 -33.97 -13.22
CA LYS A 267 6.11 -33.96 -11.81
C LYS A 267 7.56 -33.50 -11.71
N LEU A 268 7.92 -32.95 -10.55
CA LEU A 268 9.27 -32.46 -10.26
C LEU A 268 10.25 -33.62 -10.06
N ASP A 269 11.32 -33.63 -10.85
CA ASP A 269 12.49 -34.47 -10.66
C ASP A 269 13.70 -33.63 -10.25
N ILE A 270 14.60 -34.22 -9.46
CA ILE A 270 15.88 -33.62 -9.06
C ILE A 270 16.98 -34.20 -9.94
N VAL A 271 17.66 -33.35 -10.69
CA VAL A 271 18.78 -33.73 -11.57
C VAL A 271 20.07 -33.22 -10.97
N LYS A 272 20.93 -34.15 -10.51
CA LYS A 272 22.26 -33.81 -9.99
C LYS A 272 23.10 -33.15 -11.08
N VAL A 273 23.79 -32.10 -10.71
CA VAL A 273 24.77 -31.43 -11.57
C VAL A 273 26.14 -31.99 -11.22
N SER A 274 26.83 -32.49 -12.24
CA SER A 274 28.20 -33.00 -12.14
C SER A 274 29.20 -31.91 -11.73
#